data_AF-A0A5B7F6W6-F1
#
_entry.id   AF-A0A5B7F6W6-F1
#
_cell.length_a   1.000
_cell.length_b   1.000
_cell.length_c   1.000
_cell.angle_alpha   90.00
_cell.angle_beta   90.00
_cell.angle_gamma   90.00
#
_symmetry.space_group_name_H-M   'P 1'
#
loop_
_entity.id
_entity.type
_entity.pdbx_description
1 polymer ?
#
loop_
_entity_poly.entity_id
_entity_poly.type
_entity_poly.pdbx_seq_one_letter_code
_entity_poly.pdbx_strand_id
1 'polypeptide(L)'
;MLETQILNKHLNELMDGLTAKVFRTYNASRTLQEQLELLTDPDAPVSAKILQYNRANRAVAVLCNHQRAAPKSFDKSMANLQKKINDKRDQVTETEKECKQLKKIAKSGGSQKEKINYEKKKKALERLKEQLEKLEHSATDKEENKTIALGTSKLNYLDPRISVAWCKKFNVPIEKVYNKTQRQKFQWAIDMATGEYNFLGEPMNMTKNSSDGEGDDEDYE
;
A
#
# COMPACT_ATOMS: atom_id res chain seq x y z
N MET A 1 -34.73 24.70 -13.24
CA MET A 1 -34.63 23.53 -12.34
C MET A 1 -33.43 22.72 -12.79
N LEU A 2 -32.51 22.34 -11.89
CA LEU A 2 -31.29 21.63 -12.26
C LEU A 2 -31.55 20.11 -12.21
N GLU A 3 -31.36 19.42 -13.33
CA GLU A 3 -31.52 17.96 -13.45
C GLU A 3 -30.20 17.30 -13.87
N THR A 4 -30.00 16.02 -13.50
CA THR A 4 -28.76 15.28 -13.77
C THR A 4 -28.47 15.11 -15.27
N GLN A 5 -29.51 14.98 -16.09
CA GLN A 5 -29.38 14.89 -17.55
C GLN A 5 -28.85 16.20 -18.14
N ILE A 6 -29.36 17.34 -17.68
CA ILE A 6 -28.93 18.67 -18.12
C ILE A 6 -27.46 18.90 -17.73
N LEU A 7 -27.09 18.55 -16.50
CA LEU A 7 -25.70 18.66 -16.04
C LEU A 7 -24.75 17.80 -16.87
N ASN A 8 -25.06 16.51 -17.07
CA ASN A 8 -24.15 15.62 -17.82
C ASN A 8 -24.07 15.99 -19.30
N LYS A 9 -25.16 16.51 -19.90
CA LYS A 9 -25.10 17.05 -21.26
C LYS A 9 -24.13 18.22 -21.34
N HIS A 10 -24.25 19.17 -20.42
CA HIS A 10 -23.33 20.31 -20.35
C HIS A 10 -21.88 19.87 -20.13
N LEU A 11 -21.64 18.89 -19.24
CA LEU A 11 -20.29 18.35 -19.02
C LEU A 11 -19.70 17.70 -20.28
N ASN A 12 -20.51 16.93 -21.01
CA ASN A 12 -20.08 16.28 -22.24
C ASN A 12 -19.75 17.30 -23.36
N GLU A 13 -20.46 18.44 -23.40
CA GLU A 13 -20.13 19.56 -24.29
C GLU A 13 -18.76 20.19 -23.96
N LEU A 14 -18.32 20.14 -22.70
CA LEU A 14 -17.01 20.67 -22.28
C LEU A 14 -15.86 19.69 -22.57
N MET A 15 -16.11 18.38 -22.48
CA MET A 15 -15.16 17.33 -22.81
C MET A 15 -15.92 16.04 -23.11
N ASP A 16 -15.62 15.42 -24.25
CA ASP A 16 -16.31 14.18 -24.61
C ASP A 16 -16.11 13.09 -23.55
N GLY A 17 -17.18 12.35 -23.28
CA GLY A 17 -17.26 11.36 -22.20
C GLY A 17 -17.29 11.90 -20.76
N LEU A 18 -17.20 13.23 -20.54
CA LEU A 18 -17.23 13.80 -19.20
C LEU A 18 -18.62 13.69 -18.56
N THR A 19 -18.66 13.17 -17.34
CA THR A 19 -19.88 13.09 -16.53
C THR A 19 -19.56 13.41 -15.07
N ALA A 20 -20.58 13.66 -14.25
CA ALA A 20 -20.40 13.88 -12.81
C ALA A 20 -19.65 12.72 -12.11
N LYS A 21 -19.77 11.49 -12.62
CA LYS A 21 -19.06 10.31 -12.10
C LYS A 21 -17.54 10.39 -12.34
N VAL A 22 -17.11 10.94 -13.48
CA VAL A 22 -15.70 11.09 -13.83
C VAL A 22 -14.98 11.95 -12.79
N PHE A 23 -15.61 13.02 -12.29
CA PHE A 23 -15.05 13.86 -11.22
C PHE A 23 -14.79 13.08 -9.93
N ARG A 24 -15.66 12.14 -9.55
CA ARG A 24 -15.44 11.32 -8.35
C ARG A 24 -14.21 10.43 -8.50
N THR A 25 -14.06 9.77 -9.65
CA THR A 25 -12.90 8.91 -9.93
C THR A 25 -11.61 9.72 -10.04
N TYR A 26 -11.66 10.88 -10.71
CA TYR A 26 -10.51 11.79 -10.82
C TYR A 26 -10.04 12.27 -9.45
N ASN A 27 -10.95 12.83 -8.65
CA ASN A 27 -10.59 13.35 -7.32
C ASN A 27 -10.09 12.23 -6.40
N ALA A 28 -10.74 11.06 -6.40
CA ALA A 28 -10.29 9.92 -5.61
C ALA A 28 -8.90 9.42 -6.02
N SER A 29 -8.64 9.28 -7.32
CA SER A 29 -7.35 8.82 -7.85
C SER A 29 -6.24 9.84 -7.60
N ARG A 30 -6.51 11.13 -7.84
CA ARG A 30 -5.59 12.23 -7.50
C ARG A 30 -5.23 12.21 -6.02
N THR A 31 -6.23 12.17 -5.14
CA THR A 31 -5.99 12.16 -3.69
C THR A 31 -5.20 10.93 -3.26
N LEU A 32 -5.43 9.75 -3.85
CA LEU A 32 -4.59 8.59 -3.56
C LEU A 32 -3.13 8.88 -3.89
N GLN A 33 -2.85 9.39 -5.08
CA GLN A 33 -1.48 9.66 -5.52
C GLN A 33 -0.79 10.69 -4.61
N GLU A 34 -1.42 11.84 -4.38
CA GLU A 34 -0.90 12.90 -3.51
C GLU A 34 -0.61 12.38 -2.10
N GLN A 35 -1.51 11.56 -1.54
CA GLN A 35 -1.34 11.00 -0.20
C GLN A 35 -0.25 9.92 -0.16
N LEU A 36 -0.08 9.13 -1.22
CA LEU A 36 1.03 8.17 -1.29
C LEU A 36 2.37 8.90 -1.41
N GLU A 37 2.45 9.99 -2.17
CA GLU A 37 3.65 10.83 -2.26
C GLU A 37 3.98 11.49 -0.92
N LEU A 38 2.97 11.94 -0.17
CA LEU A 38 3.15 12.59 1.12
C LEU A 38 3.50 11.63 2.27
N LEU A 39 2.86 10.47 2.32
CA LEU A 39 2.90 9.58 3.49
C LEU A 39 3.95 8.47 3.38
N THR A 40 4.43 8.15 2.17
CA THR A 40 5.33 7.01 1.98
C THR A 40 6.75 7.35 2.36
N ASP A 41 7.29 6.63 3.34
CA ASP A 41 8.71 6.65 3.65
C ASP A 41 9.43 5.58 2.79
N PRO A 42 10.35 5.96 1.90
CA PRO A 42 11.06 5.02 1.02
C PRO A 42 11.88 3.97 1.78
N ASP A 43 12.40 4.30 2.95
CA ASP A 43 13.29 3.44 3.73
C ASP A 43 12.54 2.58 4.76
N ALA A 44 11.24 2.85 4.93
CA ALA A 44 10.41 2.11 5.87
C ALA A 44 10.25 0.63 5.49
N PRO A 45 10.11 -0.27 6.48
CA PRO A 45 9.83 -1.67 6.24
C PRO A 45 8.47 -1.85 5.55
N VAL A 46 8.30 -2.96 4.84
CA VAL A 46 7.07 -3.26 4.09
C VAL A 46 5.81 -3.13 4.95
N SER A 47 5.86 -3.51 6.24
CA SER A 47 4.71 -3.38 7.15
C SER A 47 4.30 -1.92 7.40
N ALA A 48 5.26 -1.01 7.55
CA ALA A 48 4.99 0.41 7.71
C ALA A 48 4.47 1.03 6.40
N LYS A 49 5.05 0.66 5.26
CA LYS A 49 4.57 1.08 3.93
C LYS A 49 3.12 0.66 3.68
N ILE A 50 2.70 -0.52 4.13
CA ILE A 50 1.29 -0.95 4.04
C ILE A 50 0.37 -0.09 4.89
N LEU A 51 0.79 0.32 6.10
CA LEU A 51 0.01 1.25 6.92
C LEU A 51 -0.10 2.63 6.24
N GLN A 52 0.99 3.15 5.67
CA GLN A 52 1.00 4.41 4.91
C GLN A 52 0.05 4.34 3.71
N TYR A 53 0.07 3.24 2.96
CA TYR A 53 -0.88 2.99 1.87
C TYR A 53 -2.34 2.99 2.35
N ASN A 54 -2.61 2.31 3.47
CA ASN A 54 -3.96 2.26 4.01
C ASN A 54 -4.46 3.62 4.49
N ARG A 55 -3.58 4.45 5.07
CA ARG A 55 -3.88 5.84 5.42
C ARG A 55 -4.19 6.70 4.18
N ALA A 56 -3.42 6.55 3.11
CA ALA A 56 -3.71 7.22 1.84
C ALA A 56 -5.08 6.80 1.29
N ASN A 57 -5.39 5.50 1.27
CA ASN A 57 -6.71 5.02 0.85
C ASN A 57 -7.84 5.45 1.81
N ARG A 58 -7.55 5.60 3.11
CA ARG A 58 -8.51 6.13 4.08
C ARG A 58 -8.86 7.58 3.79
N ALA A 59 -7.90 8.42 3.43
CA ALA A 59 -8.17 9.80 3.01
C ALA A 59 -9.13 9.85 1.81
N VAL A 60 -8.94 8.96 0.83
CA VAL A 60 -9.87 8.82 -0.30
C VAL A 60 -11.26 8.37 0.14
N ALA A 61 -11.33 7.38 1.04
CA ALA A 61 -12.61 6.88 1.53
C ALA A 61 -13.38 7.97 2.31
N VAL A 62 -12.68 8.82 3.07
CA VAL A 62 -13.25 9.99 3.74
C VAL A 62 -13.75 11.02 2.70
N LEU A 63 -12.95 11.34 1.69
CA LEU A 63 -13.35 12.23 0.59
C LEU A 63 -14.63 11.75 -0.12
N CYS A 64 -14.74 10.44 -0.32
CA CYS A 64 -15.90 9.82 -0.96
C CYS A 64 -17.09 9.56 0.00
N ASN A 65 -16.98 9.95 1.27
CA ASN A 65 -17.95 9.66 2.33
C ASN A 65 -18.32 8.17 2.47
N HIS A 66 -17.33 7.27 2.32
CA HIS A 66 -17.52 5.83 2.48
C HIS A 66 -17.47 5.43 3.95
N GLN A 67 -18.51 5.78 4.70
CA GLN A 67 -18.66 5.43 6.10
C GLN A 67 -19.25 4.02 6.28
N ARG A 68 -18.99 3.43 7.43
CA ARG A 68 -19.65 2.21 7.91
C ARG A 68 -19.89 2.29 9.42
N ALA A 69 -20.90 1.56 9.89
CA ALA A 69 -21.08 1.34 11.32
C ALA A 69 -19.88 0.57 11.89
N ALA A 70 -19.49 0.90 13.13
CA ALA A 70 -18.48 0.15 13.85
C ALA A 70 -18.95 -1.32 14.01
N PRO A 71 -18.11 -2.32 13.72
CA PRO A 71 -18.49 -3.72 13.91
C PRO A 71 -18.81 -4.02 15.38
N LYS A 72 -19.88 -4.79 15.66
CA LYS A 72 -20.24 -5.18 17.04
C LYS A 72 -19.15 -5.95 17.77
N SER A 73 -18.29 -6.67 17.04
CA SER A 73 -17.18 -7.45 17.59
C SER A 73 -15.87 -6.66 17.67
N PHE A 74 -15.88 -5.35 17.37
CA PHE A 74 -14.68 -4.54 17.27
C PHE A 74 -13.87 -4.54 18.57
N ASP A 75 -14.51 -4.20 19.70
CA ASP A 75 -13.83 -4.05 20.99
C ASP A 75 -13.22 -5.39 21.45
N LYS A 76 -13.95 -6.50 21.31
CA LYS A 76 -13.43 -7.85 21.60
C LYS A 76 -12.21 -8.17 20.72
N SER A 77 -12.27 -7.80 19.44
CA SER A 77 -11.18 -8.07 18.51
C SER A 77 -9.96 -7.19 18.76
N MET A 78 -10.15 -5.93 19.16
CA MET A 78 -9.07 -5.03 19.59
C MET A 78 -8.45 -5.48 20.90
N ALA A 79 -9.25 -5.87 21.90
CA ALA A 79 -8.74 -6.41 23.17
C ALA A 79 -7.85 -7.65 22.95
N ASN A 80 -8.27 -8.57 22.08
CA ASN A 80 -7.47 -9.75 21.71
C ASN A 80 -6.16 -9.38 21.01
N LEU A 81 -6.18 -8.36 20.16
CA LEU A 81 -4.97 -7.88 19.48
C LEU A 81 -4.03 -7.18 20.45
N GLN A 82 -4.56 -6.35 21.35
CA GLN A 82 -3.79 -5.67 22.39
C GLN A 82 -3.12 -6.66 23.35
N LYS A 83 -3.82 -7.74 23.72
CA LYS A 83 -3.22 -8.82 24.51
C LYS A 83 -2.00 -9.42 23.81
N LYS A 84 -2.12 -9.75 22.52
CA LYS A 84 -0.99 -10.29 21.72
C LYS A 84 0.19 -9.30 21.62
N ILE A 85 -0.10 -8.00 21.51
CA ILE A 85 0.92 -6.95 21.50
C ILE A 85 1.65 -6.92 22.85
N ASN A 86 0.92 -6.96 23.96
CA ASN A 86 1.50 -6.96 25.31
C ASN A 86 2.37 -8.20 25.53
N ASP A 87 1.85 -9.41 25.23
CA ASP A 87 2.62 -10.66 25.34
C ASP A 87 3.90 -10.61 24.49
N LYS A 88 3.84 -10.01 23.29
CA LYS A 88 5.00 -9.86 22.42
C LYS A 88 5.99 -8.81 22.95
N ARG A 89 5.51 -7.71 23.53
CA ARG A 89 6.34 -6.67 24.14
C ARG A 89 7.10 -7.21 25.35
N ASP A 90 6.48 -8.07 26.14
CA ASP A 90 7.13 -8.74 27.26
C ASP A 90 8.26 -9.66 26.77
N GLN A 91 8.00 -10.48 25.74
CA GLN A 91 9.02 -11.32 25.10
C GLN A 91 10.21 -10.52 24.54
N VAL A 92 9.93 -9.38 23.90
CA VAL A 92 10.98 -8.47 23.40
C VAL A 92 11.80 -7.94 24.58
N THR A 93 11.15 -7.49 25.65
CA THR A 93 11.81 -6.91 26.82
C THR A 93 12.71 -7.92 27.52
N GLU A 94 12.23 -9.16 27.73
CA GLU A 94 13.01 -10.25 28.32
C GLU A 94 14.21 -10.63 27.44
N THR A 95 13.97 -10.85 26.13
CA THR A 95 15.02 -11.17 25.16
C THR A 95 16.07 -10.05 25.07
N GLU A 96 15.64 -8.78 25.17
CA GLU A 96 16.53 -7.64 25.16
C GLU A 96 17.44 -7.60 26.40
N LYS A 97 16.90 -7.90 27.59
CA LYS A 97 17.69 -8.00 28.83
C LYS A 97 18.76 -9.09 28.70
N GLU A 98 18.40 -10.27 28.23
CA GLU A 98 19.34 -11.38 28.00
C GLU A 98 20.39 -11.01 26.93
N CYS A 99 19.97 -10.37 25.84
CA CYS A 99 20.87 -9.90 24.79
C CYS A 99 21.89 -8.89 25.32
N LYS A 100 21.47 -7.97 26.20
CA LYS A 100 22.35 -7.00 26.87
C LYS A 100 23.36 -7.69 27.80
N GLN A 101 22.95 -8.71 28.54
CA GLN A 101 23.85 -9.49 29.40
C GLN A 101 24.90 -10.24 28.57
N LEU A 102 24.47 -10.96 27.52
CA LEU A 102 25.37 -11.66 26.60
C LEU A 102 26.32 -10.71 25.87
N LYS A 103 25.86 -9.51 25.51
CA LYS A 103 26.72 -8.47 24.90
C LYS A 103 27.85 -8.04 25.82
N LYS A 104 27.60 -7.91 27.13
CA LYS A 104 28.63 -7.54 28.12
C LYS A 104 29.67 -8.67 28.23
N ILE A 105 29.24 -9.91 28.38
CA ILE A 105 30.14 -11.09 28.46
C ILE A 105 31.00 -11.21 27.21
N ALA A 106 30.39 -11.10 26.03
CA ALA A 106 31.10 -11.18 24.74
C ALA A 106 32.17 -10.08 24.55
N LYS A 107 31.98 -8.91 25.17
CA LYS A 107 32.95 -7.78 25.12
C LYS A 107 34.04 -7.89 26.18
N SER A 108 33.76 -8.44 27.35
CA SER A 108 34.73 -8.58 28.46
C SER A 108 35.66 -9.80 28.33
N GLY A 109 35.99 -10.22 27.10
CA GLY A 109 36.86 -11.38 26.85
C GLY A 109 36.14 -12.73 26.82
N GLY A 110 34.82 -12.75 26.68
CA GLY A 110 34.04 -13.99 26.57
C GLY A 110 34.52 -14.93 25.46
N SER A 111 34.32 -16.23 25.71
CA SER A 111 34.61 -17.34 24.81
C SER A 111 33.94 -17.21 23.44
N GLN A 112 34.46 -17.92 22.44
CA GLN A 112 33.86 -17.97 21.10
C GLN A 112 32.40 -18.43 21.14
N LYS A 113 32.05 -19.35 22.07
CA LYS A 113 30.68 -19.82 22.28
C LYS A 113 29.73 -18.70 22.73
N GLU A 114 30.18 -17.83 23.63
CA GLU A 114 29.37 -16.70 24.12
C GLU A 114 29.17 -15.63 23.05
N LYS A 115 30.19 -15.37 22.22
CA LYS A 115 30.06 -14.48 21.04
C LYS A 115 29.03 -15.02 20.04
N ILE A 116 29.04 -16.33 19.76
CA ILE A 116 28.05 -16.97 18.88
C ILE A 116 26.64 -16.89 19.48
N ASN A 117 26.51 -17.12 20.79
CA ASN A 117 25.22 -17.04 21.49
C ASN A 117 24.64 -15.62 21.46
N TYR A 118 25.49 -14.59 21.65
CA TYR A 118 25.09 -13.20 21.50
C TYR A 118 24.52 -12.90 20.10
N GLU A 119 25.22 -13.29 19.03
CA GLU A 119 24.76 -13.06 17.67
C GLU A 119 23.44 -13.78 17.36
N LYS A 120 23.26 -15.01 17.84
CA LYS A 120 21.99 -15.74 17.73
C LYS A 120 20.85 -15.01 18.44
N LYS A 121 21.08 -14.57 19.68
CA LYS A 121 20.06 -13.89 20.48
C LYS A 121 19.73 -12.49 19.93
N LYS A 122 20.73 -11.77 19.41
CA LYS A 122 20.54 -10.51 18.70
C LYS A 122 19.63 -10.68 17.48
N LYS A 123 19.90 -11.68 16.61
CA LYS A 123 19.02 -11.99 15.47
C LYS A 123 17.60 -12.37 15.90
N ALA A 124 17.46 -13.11 17.00
CA ALA A 124 16.14 -13.43 17.55
C ALA A 124 15.40 -12.17 18.06
N LEU A 125 16.11 -11.24 18.71
CA LEU A 125 15.54 -9.98 19.17
C LEU A 125 15.03 -9.12 18.02
N GLU A 126 15.81 -8.98 16.94
CA GLU A 126 15.37 -8.21 15.76
C GLU A 126 14.09 -8.80 15.16
N ARG A 127 14.01 -10.14 15.01
CA ARG A 127 12.79 -10.81 14.54
C ARG A 127 11.58 -10.57 15.45
N LEU A 128 11.78 -10.55 16.77
CA LEU A 128 10.70 -10.28 17.73
C LEU A 128 10.23 -8.82 17.65
N LYS A 129 11.15 -7.87 17.47
CA LYS A 129 10.82 -6.46 17.27
C LYS A 129 10.03 -6.25 15.97
N GLU A 130 10.45 -6.85 14.86
CA GLU A 130 9.69 -6.79 13.60
C GLU A 130 8.28 -7.39 13.73
N GLN A 131 8.12 -8.48 14.50
CA GLN A 131 6.80 -9.07 14.78
C GLN A 131 5.93 -8.16 15.63
N LEU A 132 6.51 -7.50 16.64
CA LEU A 132 5.81 -6.54 17.49
C LEU A 132 5.31 -5.36 16.65
N GLU A 133 6.19 -4.77 15.85
CA GLU A 133 5.88 -3.62 14.99
C GLU A 133 4.74 -3.97 14.00
N LYS A 134 4.75 -5.18 13.42
CA LYS A 134 3.64 -5.65 12.57
C LYS A 134 2.30 -5.73 13.31
N LEU A 135 2.30 -6.18 14.56
CA LEU A 135 1.09 -6.25 15.38
C LEU A 135 0.59 -4.85 15.74
N GLU A 136 1.50 -3.94 16.11
CA GLU A 136 1.19 -2.55 16.44
C GLU A 136 0.60 -1.81 15.22
N HIS A 137 1.24 -1.92 14.04
CA HIS A 137 0.68 -1.37 12.80
C HIS A 137 -0.70 -1.94 12.46
N SER A 138 -0.91 -3.25 12.68
CA SER A 138 -2.22 -3.86 12.45
C SER A 138 -3.29 -3.35 13.43
N ALA A 139 -2.91 -2.99 14.66
CA ALA A 139 -3.84 -2.40 15.63
C ALA A 139 -4.21 -0.97 15.23
N THR A 140 -3.21 -0.16 14.85
CA THR A 140 -3.41 1.20 14.34
C THR A 140 -4.32 1.22 13.12
N ASP A 141 -4.02 0.40 12.11
CA ASP A 141 -4.84 0.30 10.88
C ASP A 141 -6.30 -0.06 11.20
N LYS A 142 -6.50 -0.96 12.15
CA LYS A 142 -7.84 -1.41 12.54
C LYS A 142 -8.63 -0.32 13.26
N GLU A 143 -7.98 0.43 14.15
CA GLU A 143 -8.58 1.54 14.88
C GLU A 143 -8.93 2.69 13.93
N GLU A 144 -7.98 3.11 13.10
CA GLU A 144 -8.19 4.20 12.14
C GLU A 144 -9.34 3.91 11.17
N ASN A 145 -9.55 2.64 10.82
CA ASN A 145 -10.58 2.18 9.90
C ASN A 145 -11.86 1.67 10.59
N LYS A 146 -12.05 1.90 11.90
CA LYS A 146 -13.22 1.43 12.67
C LYS A 146 -14.55 1.78 11.98
N THR A 147 -14.69 3.01 11.51
CA THR A 147 -15.92 3.56 10.90
C THR A 147 -15.79 3.87 9.41
N ILE A 148 -14.67 3.51 8.77
CA ILE A 148 -14.40 3.82 7.36
C ILE A 148 -14.36 2.54 6.52
N ALA A 149 -15.02 2.56 5.36
CA ALA A 149 -15.09 1.44 4.42
C ALA A 149 -14.12 1.64 3.23
N LEU A 150 -12.95 1.03 3.34
CA LEU A 150 -11.88 1.15 2.33
C LEU A 150 -12.12 0.39 1.02
N GLY A 151 -13.00 -0.61 1.02
CA GLY A 151 -13.19 -1.50 -0.13
C GLY A 151 -13.82 -0.80 -1.34
N THR A 152 -14.79 0.09 -1.09
CA THR A 152 -15.57 0.75 -2.14
C THR A 152 -14.72 1.74 -2.94
N SER A 153 -13.92 2.58 -2.27
CA SER A 153 -12.96 3.49 -2.95
C SER A 153 -11.97 2.69 -3.78
N LYS A 154 -11.33 1.70 -3.15
CA LYS A 154 -10.27 0.88 -3.73
C LYS A 154 -10.66 0.12 -5.00
N LEU A 155 -11.91 -0.32 -5.10
CA LEU A 155 -12.37 -1.15 -6.22
C LEU A 155 -12.98 -0.37 -7.39
N ASN A 156 -13.50 0.83 -7.14
CA ASN A 156 -14.42 1.49 -8.07
C ASN A 156 -14.05 2.95 -8.40
N TYR A 157 -13.23 3.60 -7.57
CA TYR A 157 -12.94 5.02 -7.71
C TYR A 157 -11.44 5.34 -7.83
N LEU A 158 -10.58 4.33 -7.68
CA LEU A 158 -9.13 4.47 -7.82
C LEU A 158 -8.67 3.87 -9.14
N ASP A 159 -7.80 4.59 -9.83
CA ASP A 159 -7.00 4.01 -10.91
C ASP A 159 -6.01 2.99 -10.31
N PRO A 160 -6.14 1.69 -10.63
CA PRO A 160 -5.29 0.65 -10.05
C PRO A 160 -3.82 0.77 -10.44
N ARG A 161 -3.51 1.49 -11.54
CA ARG A 161 -2.13 1.71 -11.97
C ARG A 161 -1.34 2.53 -10.96
N ILE A 162 -1.99 3.44 -10.21
CA ILE A 162 -1.35 4.21 -9.12
C ILE A 162 -0.83 3.25 -8.05
N SER A 163 -1.67 2.31 -7.61
CA SER A 163 -1.31 1.32 -6.60
C SER A 163 -0.24 0.34 -7.11
N VAL A 164 -0.31 -0.07 -8.38
CA VAL A 164 0.70 -0.94 -9.01
C VAL A 164 2.05 -0.22 -9.10
N ALA A 165 2.06 1.03 -9.56
CA ALA A 165 3.26 1.85 -9.67
C ALA A 165 3.93 2.03 -8.30
N TRP A 166 3.14 2.36 -7.28
CA TRP A 166 3.61 2.44 -5.90
C TRP A 166 4.21 1.12 -5.40
N CYS A 167 3.56 -0.02 -5.69
CA CYS A 167 4.11 -1.33 -5.32
C CYS A 167 5.45 -1.61 -6.00
N LYS A 168 5.57 -1.31 -7.30
CA LYS A 168 6.81 -1.48 -8.07
C LYS A 168 7.92 -0.54 -7.56
N LYS A 169 7.59 0.73 -7.33
CA LYS A 169 8.53 1.78 -6.88
C LYS A 169 9.12 1.50 -5.50
N PHE A 170 8.30 1.02 -4.56
CA PHE A 170 8.73 0.78 -3.18
C PHE A 170 8.97 -0.69 -2.84
N ASN A 171 9.03 -1.55 -3.86
CA ASN A 171 9.29 -2.98 -3.76
C ASN A 171 8.32 -3.70 -2.78
N VAL A 172 7.05 -3.27 -2.79
CA VAL A 172 5.99 -3.87 -1.97
C VAL A 172 5.29 -4.96 -2.79
N PRO A 173 5.18 -6.19 -2.28
CA PRO A 173 4.49 -7.25 -3.00
C PRO A 173 3.02 -6.90 -3.23
N ILE A 174 2.56 -6.96 -4.49
CA ILE A 174 1.21 -6.53 -4.89
C ILE A 174 0.11 -7.29 -4.15
N GLU A 175 0.36 -8.52 -3.71
CA GLU A 175 -0.57 -9.32 -2.92
C GLU A 175 -0.84 -8.78 -1.51
N LYS A 176 0.02 -7.89 -1.01
CA LYS A 176 -0.20 -7.16 0.25
C LYS A 176 -1.20 -6.03 0.07
N VAL A 177 -1.32 -5.48 -1.15
CA VAL A 177 -2.30 -4.45 -1.49
C VAL A 177 -3.58 -5.08 -2.04
N TYR A 178 -3.49 -5.96 -3.04
CA TYR A 178 -4.65 -6.59 -3.67
C TYR A 178 -4.74 -8.08 -3.34
N ASN A 179 -5.92 -8.53 -2.91
CA ASN A 179 -6.20 -9.96 -2.76
C ASN A 179 -6.32 -10.67 -4.12
N LYS A 180 -6.47 -12.01 -4.14
CA LYS A 180 -6.50 -12.81 -5.38
C LYS A 180 -7.52 -12.30 -6.39
N THR A 181 -8.76 -12.05 -5.97
CA THR A 181 -9.85 -11.57 -6.82
C THR A 181 -9.58 -10.16 -7.35
N GLN A 182 -9.01 -9.28 -6.52
CA GLN A 182 -8.64 -7.92 -6.92
C GLN A 182 -7.52 -7.92 -7.97
N ARG A 183 -6.51 -8.79 -7.82
CA ARG A 183 -5.44 -8.93 -8.81
C ARG A 183 -5.98 -9.42 -10.15
N GLN A 184 -6.90 -10.38 -10.15
CA GLN A 184 -7.57 -10.83 -11.38
C GLN A 184 -8.33 -9.68 -12.07
N LYS A 185 -9.08 -8.87 -11.30
CA LYS A 185 -9.79 -7.69 -11.84
C LYS A 185 -8.85 -6.65 -12.44
N PHE A 186 -7.69 -6.45 -11.84
CA PHE A 186 -6.72 -5.42 -12.20
C PHE A 186 -5.49 -5.96 -12.92
N GLN A 187 -5.59 -7.15 -13.52
CA GLN A 187 -4.48 -7.81 -14.21
C GLN A 187 -3.88 -6.91 -15.30
N TRP A 188 -4.77 -6.27 -16.10
CA TRP A 188 -4.38 -5.30 -17.13
C TRP A 188 -3.47 -4.18 -16.58
N ALA A 189 -3.75 -3.66 -15.39
CA ALA A 189 -2.96 -2.60 -14.76
C ALA A 189 -1.63 -3.13 -14.20
N ILE A 190 -1.64 -4.35 -13.65
CA ILE A 190 -0.43 -5.02 -13.13
C ILE A 190 0.59 -5.25 -14.25
N ASP A 191 0.10 -5.67 -15.41
CA ASP A 191 0.93 -5.99 -16.57
C ASP A 191 1.47 -4.72 -17.25
N MET A 192 0.65 -3.68 -17.40
CA MET A 192 1.05 -2.49 -18.18
C MET A 192 1.76 -1.39 -17.38
N ALA A 193 1.46 -1.20 -16.09
CA ALA A 193 1.93 -0.02 -15.37
C ALA A 193 3.38 -0.17 -14.92
N THR A 194 4.21 0.84 -15.12
CA THR A 194 5.59 0.87 -14.62
C THR A 194 5.65 1.52 -13.23
N GLY A 195 6.81 1.46 -12.57
CA GLY A 195 7.05 2.18 -11.30
C GLY A 195 7.01 3.71 -11.44
N GLU A 196 7.08 4.21 -12.68
CA GLU A 196 7.09 5.64 -13.01
C GLU A 196 5.71 6.18 -13.42
N TYR A 197 4.67 5.34 -13.40
CA TYR A 197 3.33 5.79 -13.75
C TYR A 197 2.86 6.90 -12.80
N ASN A 198 2.43 8.02 -13.39
CA ASN A 198 1.93 9.20 -12.71
C ASN A 198 0.57 9.57 -13.30
N PHE A 199 -0.51 9.45 -12.52
CA PHE A 199 -1.87 9.79 -12.93
C PHE A 199 -2.06 11.28 -13.22
N LEU A 200 -1.25 12.13 -12.59
CA LEU A 200 -1.22 13.58 -12.82
C LEU A 200 -0.13 13.99 -13.83
N GLY A 201 0.63 13.04 -14.34
CA GLY A 201 1.68 13.29 -15.33
C GLY A 201 1.07 13.62 -16.68
N GLU A 202 1.86 14.26 -17.54
CA GLU A 202 1.44 14.48 -18.92
C GLU A 202 1.16 13.15 -19.62
N PRO A 203 0.16 13.10 -20.51
CA PRO A 203 -0.13 11.89 -21.26
C PRO A 203 1.13 11.46 -22.01
N MET A 204 1.63 10.25 -21.75
CA MET A 204 2.68 9.66 -22.59
C MET A 204 2.17 9.66 -24.03
N ASN A 205 2.85 10.42 -24.90
CA ASN A 205 2.55 10.50 -26.32
C ASN A 205 2.49 9.09 -26.92
N MET A 206 1.28 8.54 -27.09
CA MET A 206 1.04 7.28 -27.80
C MET A 206 1.01 7.50 -29.32
N THR A 207 1.94 8.29 -29.84
CA THR A 207 2.12 8.51 -31.29
C THR A 207 3.61 8.59 -31.59
N LYS A 208 4.21 7.41 -31.81
CA LYS A 208 5.32 7.14 -32.73
C LYS A 208 5.66 5.65 -32.62
N ASN A 209 4.90 4.83 -33.34
CA ASN A 209 5.35 3.56 -33.88
C ASN A 209 4.55 3.30 -35.15
N SER A 210 4.90 4.05 -36.18
CA SER A 210 4.68 3.69 -37.58
C SER A 210 6.03 3.84 -38.25
N SER A 211 6.88 2.84 -38.04
CA SER A 211 8.05 2.57 -38.87
C SER A 211 7.80 1.21 -39.52
N ASP A 212 6.89 1.18 -40.48
CA ASP A 212 6.91 0.13 -41.50
C ASP A 212 8.00 0.56 -42.48
N GLY A 213 9.21 0.07 -42.22
CA GLY A 213 10.32 0.11 -43.16
C GLY A 213 10.06 -0.87 -44.29
N GLU A 214 10.12 -0.33 -45.51
CA GLU A 214 10.75 -0.88 -46.72
C GLU A 214 10.93 -2.41 -46.73
N GLY A 215 10.12 -3.09 -47.53
CA GLY A 215 10.42 -4.42 -48.04
C GLY A 215 11.32 -4.28 -49.27
N ASP A 216 12.58 -4.66 -49.12
CA ASP A 216 13.44 -5.05 -50.23
C ASP A 216 13.20 -6.55 -50.48
N ASP A 217 12.53 -6.86 -51.59
CA ASP A 217 12.49 -8.22 -52.15
C ASP A 217 13.83 -8.46 -52.88
N GLU A 218 14.71 -9.25 -52.28
CA GLU A 218 15.85 -9.88 -52.96
C GLU A 218 15.35 -11.13 -53.71
N ASP A 219 15.41 -11.07 -55.04
CA ASP A 219 15.33 -12.22 -55.94
C ASP A 219 16.46 -13.23 -55.65
N TYR A 220 16.10 -14.50 -55.42
CA TYR A 220 16.99 -15.64 -55.64
C TYR A 220 16.25 -16.77 -56.36
N GLU A 221 16.67 -16.96 -57.61
CA GLU A 221 16.57 -18.11 -58.54
C GLU A 221 15.25 -18.88 -58.72
#